data_AF-A0A0Q9MFQ6-F1
#
_entry.id   AF-A0A0Q9MFQ6-F1
#
_cell.length_a   1.000
_cell.length_b   1.000
_cell.length_c   1.000
_cell.angle_alpha   90.00
_cell.angle_beta   90.00
_cell.angle_gamma   90.00
#
_symmetry.space_group_name_H-M   'P 1'
#
loop_
_entity.id
_entity.type
_entity.pdbx_description
1 polymer ?
#
loop_
_entity_poly.entity_id
_entity_poly.type
_entity_poly.pdbx_seq_one_letter_code
_entity_poly.pdbx_strand_id
1 'polypeptide(L)'
;MGIHQKFVELAEKLTPDLHESIVLPKSVIEVVADEEAFQGWRTQETGSISELESKSFGKDESFILDFGDHQVGYISLSIKSVGSPQDAPLGLKLIFGEMPCEVAEPFDSYDGWLSKSWLQEETIYMDVLPTVLKLPRRYCFRYVKMMIIDTSRKFTVSFSDIHCTAVTSADLRELTPLPANIPADLQAIDAISIKTLQDCMQTVFEDGPKRDRRLWIGDLRLQALANYQTFHHHDLVKRCLYLFGGMTLDDGAVGACVFEKPNPLVDDTRLYDYSLFFVATLFDYYEASKDREALVELWPVALEQIQIGLERLDEYGLVRDDETWWCFTDWHPELNKQASAQSILLYCLKRGLGLAKELEKDQEATFISEQIDRVTSSALQHLWDEKTGFFVSGVTKQVSWASQVWIALAGVLNEEENGQLMDRLFESPPEIGMTTPYMYHHLIEALFESGRSEKALEQIRAYWGEMVKDGADCFWEIYNPNDKKLSPYGSNLINSYCHAWSCTPTYFIRKYLL
;
A
#
# COMPACT_ATOMS: atom_id res chain seq x y z
N MET A 1 5.52 -24.52 -9.63
CA MET A 1 6.22 -23.46 -8.89
C MET A 1 7.62 -23.93 -8.56
N GLY A 2 8.63 -23.11 -8.80
CA GLY A 2 10.01 -23.38 -8.40
C GLY A 2 10.26 -22.92 -6.96
N ILE A 3 10.61 -23.83 -6.06
CA ILE A 3 10.97 -23.48 -4.66
C ILE A 3 12.48 -23.60 -4.48
N HIS A 4 13.13 -22.48 -4.23
CA HIS A 4 14.55 -22.42 -3.85
C HIS A 4 14.67 -22.44 -2.32
N GLN A 5 14.69 -23.64 -1.76
CA GLN A 5 14.61 -23.89 -0.31
C GLN A 5 15.58 -23.05 0.54
N LYS A 6 16.83 -22.84 0.08
CA LYS A 6 17.82 -22.01 0.79
C LYS A 6 17.33 -20.57 0.96
N PHE A 7 16.66 -19.99 -0.04
CA PHE A 7 16.16 -18.62 0.03
C PHE A 7 15.00 -18.49 0.99
N VAL A 8 14.07 -19.45 0.97
CA VAL A 8 12.97 -19.51 1.95
C VAL A 8 13.52 -19.63 3.37
N GLU A 9 14.53 -20.47 3.60
CA GLU A 9 15.16 -20.60 4.92
C GLU A 9 15.90 -19.33 5.37
N LEU A 10 16.53 -18.59 4.44
CA LEU A 10 17.15 -17.29 4.73
C LEU A 10 16.09 -16.24 5.07
N ALA A 11 14.99 -16.20 4.30
CA ALA A 11 13.86 -15.34 4.60
C ALA A 11 13.33 -15.61 6.01
N GLU A 12 13.06 -16.87 6.36
CA GLU A 12 12.54 -17.27 7.68
C GLU A 12 13.43 -16.85 8.85
N LYS A 13 14.76 -16.89 8.67
CA LYS A 13 15.72 -16.39 9.68
C LYS A 13 15.68 -14.87 9.87
N LEU A 14 15.20 -14.14 8.87
CA LEU A 14 15.07 -12.68 8.87
C LEU A 14 13.68 -12.21 9.32
N THR A 15 12.81 -13.11 9.80
CA THR A 15 11.51 -12.72 10.36
C THR A 15 11.72 -11.78 11.54
N PRO A 16 11.21 -10.54 11.51
CA PRO A 16 11.41 -9.61 12.61
C PRO A 16 10.52 -9.97 13.80
N ASP A 17 10.97 -9.60 15.00
CA ASP A 17 10.09 -9.49 16.15
C ASP A 17 9.16 -8.27 15.98
N LEU A 18 7.93 -8.36 16.48
CA LEU A 18 7.01 -7.24 16.49
C LEU A 18 7.10 -6.48 17.82
N HIS A 19 7.19 -5.16 17.73
CA HIS A 19 7.04 -4.25 18.87
C HIS A 19 5.58 -4.15 19.26
N GLU A 20 5.31 -4.23 20.57
CA GLU A 20 3.97 -4.08 21.14
C GLU A 20 3.84 -2.76 21.89
N SER A 21 2.70 -2.09 21.74
CA SER A 21 2.34 -0.92 22.54
C SER A 21 0.86 -0.95 22.93
N ILE A 22 0.55 -0.44 24.13
CA ILE A 22 -0.83 -0.36 24.62
C ILE A 22 -1.43 0.99 24.22
N VAL A 23 -2.53 0.94 23.47
CA VAL A 23 -3.28 2.13 23.04
C VAL A 23 -4.67 2.10 23.66
N LEU A 24 -5.02 3.20 24.34
CA LEU A 24 -6.32 3.39 24.98
C LEU A 24 -7.23 4.23 24.07
N PRO A 25 -8.55 3.98 24.06
CA PRO A 25 -9.49 4.85 23.37
C PRO A 25 -9.44 6.27 23.95
N LYS A 26 -9.74 7.27 23.12
CA LYS A 26 -9.69 8.69 23.49
C LYS A 26 -11.04 9.21 23.92
N SER A 27 -12.10 8.84 23.20
CA SER A 27 -13.44 9.37 23.45
C SER A 27 -14.53 8.39 23.02
N VAL A 28 -15.75 8.67 23.49
CA VAL A 28 -16.98 8.06 23.00
C VAL A 28 -17.57 9.01 21.97
N ILE A 29 -17.98 8.47 20.82
CA ILE A 29 -18.51 9.24 19.70
C ILE A 29 -19.86 8.72 19.22
N GLU A 30 -20.55 9.54 18.45
CA GLU A 30 -21.60 9.14 17.51
C GLU A 30 -21.12 9.38 16.07
N VAL A 31 -21.64 8.59 15.13
CA VAL A 31 -21.41 8.79 13.69
C VAL A 31 -22.73 9.19 13.05
N VAL A 32 -22.74 10.36 12.43
CA VAL A 32 -23.93 10.97 11.82
C VAL A 32 -23.74 11.15 10.33
N ALA A 33 -24.85 11.05 9.58
CA ALA A 33 -24.85 11.33 8.16
C ALA A 33 -24.59 12.83 7.90
N ASP A 34 -23.68 13.13 6.99
CA ASP A 34 -23.31 14.49 6.57
C ASP A 34 -22.77 14.44 5.13
N GLU A 35 -23.55 14.96 4.16
CA GLU A 35 -23.20 14.93 2.73
C GLU A 35 -21.91 15.68 2.39
N GLU A 36 -21.48 16.64 3.23
CA GLU A 36 -20.23 17.38 3.02
C GLU A 36 -19.01 16.64 3.59
N ALA A 37 -19.22 15.65 4.47
CA ALA A 37 -18.16 14.86 5.05
C ALA A 37 -17.61 13.82 4.08
N PHE A 38 -16.36 13.40 4.28
CA PHE A 38 -15.76 12.31 3.51
C PHE A 38 -16.66 11.07 3.61
N GLN A 39 -17.09 10.57 2.45
CA GLN A 39 -18.00 9.42 2.31
C GLN A 39 -19.39 9.56 2.94
N GLY A 40 -19.79 10.77 3.34
CA GLY A 40 -21.13 11.04 3.85
C GLY A 40 -21.29 10.87 5.36
N TRP A 41 -20.19 10.71 6.12
CA TRP A 41 -20.25 10.42 7.55
C TRP A 41 -19.28 11.28 8.37
N ARG A 42 -19.79 11.89 9.45
CA ARG A 42 -19.01 12.70 10.39
C ARG A 42 -19.07 12.10 11.79
N THR A 43 -17.98 12.19 12.54
CA THR A 43 -17.91 11.84 13.96
C THR A 43 -18.27 13.03 14.84
N GLN A 44 -19.03 12.81 15.91
CA GLN A 44 -19.30 13.79 16.96
C GLN A 44 -18.95 13.20 18.33
N GLU A 45 -18.11 13.88 19.09
CA GLU A 45 -17.79 13.47 20.46
C GLU A 45 -19.02 13.61 21.37
N THR A 46 -19.35 12.54 22.10
CA THR A 46 -20.54 12.48 22.98
C THR A 46 -20.20 12.20 24.44
N GLY A 47 -18.94 11.85 24.75
CA GLY A 47 -18.49 11.71 26.13
C GLY A 47 -17.06 11.19 26.25
N SER A 48 -16.58 11.16 27.48
CA SER A 48 -15.26 10.66 27.84
C SER A 48 -15.26 9.16 28.14
N ILE A 49 -14.08 8.54 28.07
CA ILE A 49 -13.91 7.12 28.48
C ILE A 49 -14.20 6.91 29.97
N SER A 50 -13.84 7.88 30.82
CA SER A 50 -14.15 7.78 32.25
C SER A 50 -15.67 7.77 32.53
N GLU A 51 -16.45 8.55 31.77
CA GLU A 51 -17.91 8.51 31.86
C GLU A 51 -18.46 7.18 31.35
N LEU A 52 -17.88 6.61 30.29
CA LEU A 52 -18.26 5.28 29.78
C LEU A 52 -18.11 4.19 30.84
N GLU A 53 -16.99 4.17 31.57
CA GLU A 53 -16.71 3.15 32.60
C GLU A 53 -17.70 3.18 33.78
N SER A 54 -18.40 4.31 33.96
CA SER A 54 -19.46 4.47 34.96
C SER A 54 -20.85 4.05 34.47
N LYS A 55 -21.02 3.83 33.16
CA LYS A 55 -22.29 3.43 32.53
C LYS A 55 -22.44 1.90 32.51
N SER A 56 -23.68 1.46 32.34
CA SER A 56 -24.00 0.06 32.07
C SER A 56 -25.00 -0.02 30.92
N PHE A 57 -24.87 -1.05 30.10
CA PHE A 57 -25.60 -1.22 28.85
C PHE A 57 -26.44 -2.50 28.88
N GLY A 58 -27.70 -2.42 28.47
CA GLY A 58 -28.61 -3.54 28.29
C GLY A 58 -28.80 -3.91 26.82
N LYS A 59 -29.72 -4.84 26.58
CA LYS A 59 -30.16 -5.26 25.24
C LYS A 59 -30.41 -4.07 24.31
N ASP A 60 -29.92 -4.20 23.07
CA ASP A 60 -30.07 -3.27 21.95
C ASP A 60 -29.36 -1.91 22.12
N GLU A 61 -28.66 -1.68 23.23
CA GLU A 61 -27.82 -0.49 23.42
C GLU A 61 -26.46 -0.65 22.74
N SER A 62 -25.83 0.46 22.37
CA SER A 62 -24.52 0.49 21.73
C SER A 62 -23.75 1.77 22.04
N PHE A 63 -22.45 1.74 21.79
CA PHE A 63 -21.58 2.92 21.81
C PHE A 63 -20.43 2.74 20.81
N ILE A 64 -19.81 3.85 20.40
CA ILE A 64 -18.66 3.85 19.50
C ILE A 64 -17.48 4.51 20.21
N LEU A 65 -16.32 3.88 20.11
CA LEU A 65 -15.05 4.39 20.63
C LEU A 65 -14.24 4.96 19.47
N ASP A 66 -13.66 6.15 19.67
CA ASP A 66 -12.59 6.69 18.82
C ASP A 66 -11.25 6.49 19.53
N PHE A 67 -10.31 5.80 18.88
CA PHE A 67 -8.94 5.61 19.39
C PHE A 67 -8.03 6.81 19.15
N GLY A 68 -8.51 7.81 18.40
CA GLY A 68 -7.84 9.08 18.11
C GLY A 68 -7.03 9.06 16.82
N ASP A 69 -6.50 7.91 16.43
CA ASP A 69 -5.75 7.64 15.22
C ASP A 69 -5.89 6.16 14.81
N HIS A 70 -5.25 5.80 13.70
CA HIS A 70 -5.29 4.45 13.12
C HIS A 70 -4.47 3.43 13.92
N GLN A 71 -4.98 2.21 14.09
CA GLN A 71 -4.42 1.15 14.92
C GLN A 71 -4.40 -0.21 14.20
N VAL A 72 -3.31 -0.96 14.38
CA VAL A 72 -3.18 -2.36 13.93
C VAL A 72 -2.79 -3.24 15.11
N GLY A 73 -3.68 -4.13 15.55
CA GLY A 73 -3.42 -4.88 16.78
C GLY A 73 -4.55 -5.77 17.29
N TYR A 74 -4.45 -6.13 18.57
CA TYR A 74 -5.37 -7.04 19.25
C TYR A 74 -6.17 -6.31 20.34
N ILE A 75 -7.49 -6.49 20.34
CA ILE A 75 -8.39 -5.83 21.30
C ILE A 75 -8.56 -6.67 22.56
N SER A 76 -8.47 -6.00 23.70
CA SER A 76 -8.76 -6.54 25.01
C SER A 76 -9.66 -5.60 25.83
N LEU A 77 -10.60 -6.16 26.58
CA LEU A 77 -11.50 -5.41 27.46
C LEU A 77 -12.01 -6.23 28.63
N SER A 78 -12.25 -5.57 29.77
CA SER A 78 -12.90 -6.13 30.95
C SER A 78 -14.41 -5.89 30.90
N ILE A 79 -15.21 -6.92 31.20
CA ILE A 79 -16.67 -6.86 31.20
C ILE A 79 -17.20 -7.41 32.52
N LYS A 80 -18.13 -6.68 33.16
CA LYS A 80 -18.82 -7.14 34.37
C LYS A 80 -20.33 -6.94 34.27
N SER A 81 -21.08 -7.83 34.91
CA SER A 81 -22.53 -7.71 35.08
C SER A 81 -22.86 -6.64 36.14
N VAL A 82 -23.93 -5.90 35.91
CA VAL A 82 -24.49 -4.88 36.80
C VAL A 82 -25.96 -5.18 37.02
N GLY A 83 -26.45 -5.06 38.26
CA GLY A 83 -27.82 -5.38 38.64
C GLY A 83 -27.93 -6.76 39.29
N SER A 84 -28.89 -7.57 38.85
CA SER A 84 -29.05 -8.95 39.37
C SER A 84 -27.91 -9.85 38.91
N PRO A 85 -27.68 -11.01 39.58
CA PRO A 85 -26.80 -12.04 39.06
C PRO A 85 -27.19 -12.42 37.62
N GLN A 86 -26.19 -12.52 36.74
CA GLN A 86 -26.34 -12.93 35.34
C GLN A 86 -27.08 -14.27 35.27
N ASP A 87 -28.23 -14.26 34.59
CA ASP A 87 -29.12 -15.42 34.43
C ASP A 87 -29.24 -15.92 32.99
N ALA A 88 -28.53 -15.27 32.05
CA ALA A 88 -28.41 -15.66 30.65
C ALA A 88 -27.05 -15.17 30.08
N PRO A 89 -26.55 -15.76 28.98
CA PRO A 89 -25.34 -15.27 28.32
C PRO A 89 -25.48 -13.81 27.86
N LEU A 90 -24.37 -13.05 27.88
CA LEU A 90 -24.27 -11.77 27.19
C LEU A 90 -24.01 -12.03 25.70
N GLY A 91 -24.86 -11.50 24.81
CA GLY A 91 -24.57 -11.41 23.38
C GLY A 91 -23.94 -10.07 23.04
N LEU A 92 -22.71 -10.07 22.50
CA LEU A 92 -21.95 -8.88 22.14
C LEU A 92 -21.54 -8.95 20.66
N LYS A 93 -21.76 -7.86 19.92
CA LYS A 93 -21.20 -7.66 18.58
C LYS A 93 -20.21 -6.51 18.58
N LEU A 94 -19.09 -6.69 17.92
CA LEU A 94 -18.08 -5.66 17.67
C LEU A 94 -17.96 -5.42 16.17
N ILE A 95 -17.85 -4.15 15.78
CA ILE A 95 -17.56 -3.73 14.40
C ILE A 95 -16.35 -2.80 14.46
N PHE A 96 -15.36 -3.06 13.60
CA PHE A 96 -14.11 -2.32 13.50
C PHE A 96 -14.06 -1.56 12.18
N GLY A 97 -13.79 -0.25 12.23
CA GLY A 97 -13.68 0.59 11.04
C GLY A 97 -12.43 1.46 11.06
N GLU A 98 -11.76 1.57 9.92
CA GLU A 98 -10.72 2.58 9.70
C GLU A 98 -11.37 3.95 9.52
N MET A 99 -12.51 4.00 8.82
CA MET A 99 -13.30 5.20 8.55
C MET A 99 -14.69 5.19 9.22
N PRO A 100 -15.33 6.36 9.44
CA PRO A 100 -16.64 6.42 10.10
C PRO A 100 -17.74 5.64 9.39
N CYS A 101 -17.70 5.57 8.05
CA CYS A 101 -18.69 4.84 7.25
C CYS A 101 -18.75 3.34 7.61
N GLU A 102 -17.62 2.71 7.97
CA GLU A 102 -17.52 1.29 8.28
C GLU A 102 -18.21 0.90 9.60
N VAL A 103 -18.42 1.85 10.51
CA VAL A 103 -19.18 1.63 11.76
C VAL A 103 -20.61 2.20 11.70
N ALA A 104 -20.92 2.93 10.63
CA ALA A 104 -22.23 3.52 10.39
C ALA A 104 -23.12 2.64 9.49
N GLU A 105 -22.54 2.06 8.44
CA GLU A 105 -23.24 1.25 7.45
C GLU A 105 -23.26 -0.23 7.84
N PRO A 106 -24.37 -0.94 7.59
CA PRO A 106 -24.45 -2.37 7.87
C PRO A 106 -23.61 -3.16 6.85
N PHE A 107 -22.69 -4.01 7.31
CA PHE A 107 -21.91 -4.87 6.39
C PHE A 107 -22.77 -5.83 5.55
N ASP A 108 -24.04 -6.05 5.90
CA ASP A 108 -25.01 -6.79 5.09
C ASP A 108 -25.42 -6.08 3.79
N SER A 109 -25.17 -4.77 3.65
CA SER A 109 -25.36 -4.06 2.39
C SER A 109 -24.16 -4.10 1.45
N TYR A 110 -23.05 -4.74 1.83
CA TYR A 110 -21.88 -4.88 0.97
C TYR A 110 -22.21 -5.68 -0.30
N ASP A 111 -21.96 -5.09 -1.46
CA ASP A 111 -22.02 -5.72 -2.77
C ASP A 111 -20.71 -5.41 -3.52
N GLY A 112 -19.92 -6.45 -3.76
CA GLY A 112 -18.59 -6.33 -4.32
C GLY A 112 -17.96 -7.69 -4.60
N TRP A 113 -16.91 -7.71 -5.44
CA TRP A 113 -16.32 -8.97 -5.92
C TRP A 113 -15.26 -9.54 -4.96
N LEU A 114 -14.72 -8.73 -4.06
CA LEU A 114 -13.87 -9.20 -2.97
C LEU A 114 -14.71 -9.88 -1.87
N SER A 115 -14.09 -10.79 -1.12
CA SER A 115 -14.78 -11.49 -0.04
C SER A 115 -15.19 -10.53 1.07
N LYS A 116 -16.48 -10.55 1.44
CA LYS A 116 -17.04 -9.85 2.61
C LYS A 116 -16.31 -10.19 3.92
N SER A 117 -15.62 -11.33 4.00
CA SER A 117 -14.87 -11.74 5.19
C SER A 117 -13.73 -10.79 5.60
N TRP A 118 -13.35 -9.84 4.72
CA TRP A 118 -12.41 -8.78 5.06
C TRP A 118 -13.03 -7.67 5.91
N LEU A 119 -14.36 -7.50 5.87
CA LEU A 119 -15.06 -6.58 6.77
C LEU A 119 -14.96 -7.12 8.20
N GLN A 120 -14.50 -6.28 9.12
CA GLN A 120 -14.06 -6.73 10.44
C GLN A 120 -15.17 -6.60 11.47
N GLU A 121 -15.86 -7.71 11.73
CA GLU A 121 -16.83 -7.84 12.82
C GLU A 121 -16.64 -9.14 13.61
N GLU A 122 -17.14 -9.14 14.85
CA GLU A 122 -17.18 -10.30 15.73
C GLU A 122 -18.54 -10.40 16.42
N THR A 123 -19.02 -11.62 16.62
CA THR A 123 -20.22 -11.90 17.44
C THR A 123 -19.88 -12.96 18.47
N ILE A 124 -20.04 -12.61 19.75
CA ILE A 124 -19.53 -13.38 20.88
C ILE A 124 -20.64 -13.54 21.92
N TYR A 125 -20.79 -14.76 22.43
CA TYR A 125 -21.70 -15.06 23.53
C TYR A 125 -20.88 -15.46 24.77
N MET A 126 -21.08 -14.74 25.88
CA MET A 126 -20.33 -14.94 27.13
C MET A 126 -21.23 -15.51 28.22
N ASP A 127 -20.98 -16.77 28.59
CA ASP A 127 -21.74 -17.49 29.60
C ASP A 127 -21.48 -17.01 31.04
N VAL A 128 -20.29 -16.46 31.30
CA VAL A 128 -19.84 -16.11 32.65
C VAL A 128 -19.21 -14.72 32.70
N LEU A 129 -19.72 -13.87 33.59
CA LEU A 129 -19.18 -12.56 33.95
C LEU A 129 -18.81 -12.50 35.46
N PRO A 130 -17.79 -11.73 35.86
CA PRO A 130 -16.93 -10.89 35.02
C PRO A 130 -15.95 -11.71 34.16
N THR A 131 -15.53 -11.14 33.04
CA THR A 131 -14.52 -11.74 32.15
C THR A 131 -13.60 -10.67 31.56
N VAL A 132 -12.40 -11.08 31.18
CA VAL A 132 -11.51 -10.28 30.33
C VAL A 132 -11.53 -10.90 28.95
N LEU A 133 -12.18 -10.22 28.01
CA LEU A 133 -12.25 -10.65 26.63
C LEU A 133 -10.97 -10.22 25.91
N LYS A 134 -10.24 -11.19 25.35
CA LYS A 134 -9.09 -10.98 24.47
C LYS A 134 -9.40 -11.57 23.11
N LEU A 135 -9.50 -10.73 22.07
CA LEU A 135 -9.81 -11.21 20.74
C LEU A 135 -8.56 -11.78 20.05
N PRO A 136 -8.65 -12.96 19.43
CA PRO A 136 -7.47 -13.64 18.87
C PRO A 136 -7.04 -13.13 17.49
N ARG A 137 -7.94 -12.46 16.76
CA ARG A 137 -7.62 -11.88 15.43
C ARG A 137 -6.93 -10.53 15.61
N ARG A 138 -5.99 -10.23 14.69
CA ARG A 138 -5.46 -8.87 14.50
C ARG A 138 -6.48 -8.04 13.71
N TYR A 139 -6.80 -6.85 14.19
CA TYR A 139 -7.69 -5.88 13.55
C TYR A 139 -6.93 -4.64 13.09
N CYS A 140 -7.52 -3.91 12.15
CA CYS A 140 -7.03 -2.65 11.61
C CYS A 140 -8.15 -1.60 11.67
N PHE A 141 -8.04 -0.58 12.50
CA PHE A 141 -9.16 0.30 12.82
C PHE A 141 -8.73 1.61 13.47
N ARG A 142 -9.62 2.61 13.45
CA ARG A 142 -9.64 3.74 14.40
C ARG A 142 -10.86 3.67 15.30
N TYR A 143 -11.99 3.22 14.75
CA TYR A 143 -13.28 3.17 15.42
C TYR A 143 -13.67 1.75 15.80
N VAL A 144 -14.24 1.61 17.00
CA VAL A 144 -14.82 0.34 17.47
C VAL A 144 -16.24 0.57 17.94
N LYS A 145 -17.21 -0.05 17.27
CA LYS A 145 -18.61 -0.04 17.68
C LYS A 145 -18.94 -1.29 18.48
N MET A 146 -19.41 -1.09 19.70
CA MET A 146 -19.83 -2.13 20.63
C MET A 146 -21.35 -2.18 20.67
N MET A 147 -21.94 -3.34 20.37
CA MET A 147 -23.39 -3.53 20.34
C MET A 147 -23.79 -4.68 21.27
N ILE A 148 -24.67 -4.40 22.23
CA ILE A 148 -25.19 -5.41 23.14
C ILE A 148 -26.37 -6.06 22.44
N ILE A 149 -26.14 -7.20 21.78
CA ILE A 149 -27.19 -7.97 21.10
C ILE A 149 -28.25 -8.41 22.10
N ASP A 150 -27.83 -8.95 23.25
CA ASP A 150 -28.78 -9.39 24.25
C ASP A 150 -28.21 -9.41 25.68
N THR A 151 -29.06 -9.01 26.61
CA THR A 151 -29.01 -9.33 28.04
C THR A 151 -30.43 -9.67 28.48
N SER A 152 -30.58 -10.41 29.59
CA SER A 152 -31.91 -10.52 30.18
C SER A 152 -32.35 -9.18 30.79
N ARG A 153 -33.64 -9.04 31.10
CA ARG A 153 -34.15 -7.86 31.81
C ARG A 153 -33.58 -7.68 33.23
N LYS A 154 -32.87 -8.67 33.76
CA LYS A 154 -32.39 -8.67 35.16
C LYS A 154 -31.01 -8.03 35.33
N PHE A 155 -30.23 -7.92 34.26
CA PHE A 155 -28.87 -7.39 34.32
C PHE A 155 -28.50 -6.56 33.08
N THR A 156 -27.58 -5.63 33.29
CA THR A 156 -26.85 -4.88 32.27
C THR A 156 -25.35 -5.19 32.40
N VAL A 157 -24.52 -4.66 31.51
CA VAL A 157 -23.08 -4.88 31.51
C VAL A 157 -22.31 -3.57 31.44
N SER A 158 -21.19 -3.48 32.13
CA SER A 158 -20.28 -2.33 32.09
C SER A 158 -18.89 -2.77 31.64
N PHE A 159 -18.17 -1.85 31.00
CA PHE A 159 -16.88 -2.09 30.38
C PHE A 159 -15.78 -1.28 31.06
N SER A 160 -14.59 -1.85 31.20
CA SER A 160 -13.38 -1.17 31.68
C SER A 160 -12.14 -1.72 30.98
N ASP A 161 -11.01 -1.05 31.16
CA ASP A 161 -9.69 -1.52 30.67
C ASP A 161 -9.69 -1.84 29.16
N ILE A 162 -10.45 -1.07 28.37
CA ILE A 162 -10.54 -1.26 26.92
C ILE A 162 -9.25 -0.75 26.29
N HIS A 163 -8.56 -1.61 25.55
CA HIS A 163 -7.31 -1.24 24.89
C HIS A 163 -7.01 -2.08 23.65
N CYS A 164 -6.17 -1.53 22.78
CA CYS A 164 -5.50 -2.22 21.69
C CYS A 164 -4.06 -2.52 22.10
N THR A 165 -3.61 -3.76 21.91
CA THR A 165 -2.17 -4.06 21.84
C THR A 165 -1.76 -3.91 20.38
N ALA A 166 -1.24 -2.73 20.03
CA ALA A 166 -0.81 -2.39 18.68
C ALA A 166 0.55 -3.03 18.36
N VAL A 167 0.72 -3.51 17.12
CA VAL A 167 1.90 -4.28 16.68
C VAL A 167 2.50 -3.73 15.39
N THR A 168 3.84 -3.71 15.31
CA THR A 168 4.60 -3.29 14.12
C THR A 168 6.06 -3.76 14.23
N SER A 169 6.75 -3.96 13.10
CA SER A 169 8.21 -4.14 13.06
C SER A 169 8.97 -2.81 12.92
N ALA A 170 8.27 -1.69 12.75
CA ALA A 170 8.88 -0.38 12.64
C ALA A 170 9.09 0.27 14.02
N ASP A 171 10.34 0.62 14.32
CA ASP A 171 10.71 1.29 15.57
C ASP A 171 10.73 2.82 15.40
N LEU A 172 9.78 3.51 16.01
CA LEU A 172 9.71 4.98 15.99
C LEU A 172 10.93 5.66 16.63
N ARG A 173 11.74 4.95 17.42
CA ARG A 173 12.98 5.50 18.01
C ARG A 173 14.09 5.68 16.97
N GLU A 174 14.04 4.95 15.86
CA GLU A 174 14.98 5.05 14.74
C GLU A 174 14.66 6.25 13.83
N LEU A 175 13.46 6.82 13.94
CA LEU A 175 13.00 7.88 13.05
C LEU A 175 13.70 9.21 13.33
N THR A 176 14.36 9.76 12.31
CA THR A 176 14.87 11.12 12.35
C THR A 176 13.75 12.13 12.07
N PRO A 177 13.47 13.10 12.96
CA PRO A 177 12.46 14.13 12.73
C PRO A 177 12.83 15.06 11.56
N LEU A 178 11.83 15.57 10.86
CA LEU A 178 12.06 16.62 9.86
C LEU A 178 12.57 17.91 10.51
N PRO A 179 13.45 18.66 9.83
CA PRO A 179 13.84 20.00 10.25
C PRO A 179 12.65 20.97 10.37
N ALA A 180 12.74 21.90 11.32
CA ALA A 180 11.67 22.85 11.61
C ALA A 180 11.38 23.85 10.47
N ASN A 181 12.27 23.98 9.48
CA ASN A 181 12.08 24.82 8.29
C ASN A 181 11.23 24.15 7.21
N ILE A 182 10.93 22.86 7.32
CA ILE A 182 9.96 22.21 6.42
C ILE A 182 8.56 22.78 6.71
N PRO A 183 7.80 23.23 5.70
CA PRO A 183 6.44 23.74 5.87
C PRO A 183 5.51 22.77 6.63
N ALA A 184 4.64 23.31 7.48
CA ALA A 184 3.79 22.52 8.38
C ALA A 184 2.83 21.56 7.66
N ASP A 185 2.37 21.93 6.46
CA ASP A 185 1.56 21.07 5.60
C ASP A 185 2.35 19.85 5.10
N LEU A 186 3.63 20.02 4.74
CA LEU A 186 4.50 18.89 4.38
C LEU A 186 4.89 18.05 5.59
N GLN A 187 5.06 18.66 6.77
CA GLN A 187 5.27 17.91 8.02
C GLN A 187 4.07 17.02 8.36
N ALA A 188 2.84 17.50 8.14
CA ALA A 188 1.64 16.71 8.34
C ALA A 188 1.56 15.54 7.34
N ILE A 189 1.87 15.78 6.07
CA ILE A 189 1.95 14.74 5.04
C ILE A 189 3.01 13.69 5.39
N ASP A 190 4.21 14.10 5.82
CA ASP A 190 5.27 13.19 6.25
C ASP A 190 4.84 12.33 7.45
N ALA A 191 4.20 12.93 8.45
CA ALA A 191 3.73 12.20 9.63
C ALA A 191 2.70 11.11 9.28
N ILE A 192 1.73 11.42 8.42
CA ILE A 192 0.72 10.47 7.93
C ILE A 192 1.38 9.38 7.07
N SER A 193 2.33 9.74 6.21
CA SER A 193 3.14 8.78 5.45
C SER A 193 3.86 7.79 6.37
N ILE A 194 4.53 8.28 7.41
CA ILE A 194 5.27 7.45 8.38
C ILE A 194 4.32 6.52 9.12
N LYS A 195 3.17 7.02 9.56
CA LYS A 195 2.14 6.21 10.23
C LYS A 195 1.60 5.11 9.30
N THR A 196 1.36 5.44 8.03
CA THR A 196 0.94 4.47 7.01
C THR A 196 1.96 3.35 6.85
N LEU A 197 3.24 3.70 6.72
CA LEU A 197 4.31 2.72 6.57
C LEU A 197 4.48 1.87 7.83
N GLN A 198 4.47 2.49 9.01
CA GLN A 198 4.59 1.81 10.30
C GLN A 198 3.54 0.71 10.45
N ASP A 199 2.28 1.02 10.15
CA ASP A 199 1.18 0.08 10.35
C ASP A 199 1.22 -1.08 9.32
N CYS A 200 1.81 -0.85 8.14
CA CYS A 200 2.02 -1.88 7.11
C CYS A 200 3.31 -2.70 7.30
N MET A 201 4.27 -2.20 8.07
CA MET A 201 5.49 -2.92 8.45
C MET A 201 5.20 -3.94 9.56
N GLN A 202 5.08 -5.20 9.17
CA GLN A 202 4.78 -6.34 10.03
C GLN A 202 5.90 -7.38 9.89
N THR A 203 5.59 -8.67 9.86
CA THR A 203 6.57 -9.73 9.57
C THR A 203 7.02 -9.74 8.10
N VAL A 204 6.26 -9.04 7.26
CA VAL A 204 6.59 -8.61 5.89
C VAL A 204 6.13 -7.16 5.71
N PHE A 205 6.46 -6.53 4.57
CA PHE A 205 5.79 -5.32 4.13
C PHE A 205 4.41 -5.70 3.57
N GLU A 206 3.37 -5.54 4.39
CA GLU A 206 1.99 -5.74 3.94
C GLU A 206 1.57 -4.58 3.03
N ASP A 207 0.72 -4.83 2.04
CA ASP A 207 0.09 -3.80 1.20
C ASP A 207 -0.82 -2.89 2.05
N GLY A 208 -1.73 -3.53 2.81
CA GLY A 208 -2.62 -2.90 3.76
C GLY A 208 -2.96 -3.82 4.95
N PRO A 209 -3.02 -3.30 6.20
CA PRO A 209 -3.13 -4.15 7.39
C PRO A 209 -4.56 -4.63 7.69
N LYS A 210 -5.58 -3.95 7.16
CA LYS A 210 -6.96 -4.48 7.10
C LYS A 210 -7.03 -5.60 6.08
N ARG A 211 -6.57 -5.28 4.87
CA ARG A 211 -6.61 -6.06 3.64
C ARG A 211 -5.53 -5.52 2.67
N ASP A 212 -4.82 -6.35 1.93
CA ASP A 212 -4.89 -7.83 1.89
C ASP A 212 -4.04 -8.52 2.97
N ARG A 213 -3.30 -7.76 3.78
CA ARG A 213 -2.32 -8.25 4.76
C ARG A 213 -1.21 -9.08 4.09
N ARG A 214 -0.82 -8.69 2.87
CA ARG A 214 -0.01 -9.54 2.01
C ARG A 214 1.15 -8.77 1.38
N LEU A 215 2.22 -9.50 1.10
CA LEU A 215 3.39 -8.96 0.42
C LEU A 215 3.15 -8.95 -1.09
N TRP A 216 3.01 -7.76 -1.66
CA TRP A 216 2.95 -7.50 -3.10
C TRP A 216 4.22 -6.78 -3.56
N ILE A 217 4.79 -7.15 -4.71
CA ILE A 217 6.12 -6.63 -5.08
C ILE A 217 6.08 -5.19 -5.61
N GLY A 218 4.98 -4.77 -6.24
CA GLY A 218 4.74 -3.38 -6.62
C GLY A 218 4.73 -2.47 -5.39
N ASP A 219 4.00 -2.88 -4.34
CA ASP A 219 3.97 -2.21 -3.05
C ASP A 219 5.33 -2.24 -2.35
N LEU A 220 5.98 -3.41 -2.28
CA LEU A 220 7.29 -3.58 -1.64
C LEU A 220 8.30 -2.57 -2.19
N ARG A 221 8.34 -2.35 -3.50
CA ARG A 221 9.25 -1.39 -4.14
C ARG A 221 9.12 0.00 -3.52
N LEU A 222 7.88 0.50 -3.41
CA LEU A 222 7.58 1.83 -2.90
C LEU A 222 7.75 1.92 -1.39
N GLN A 223 7.36 0.87 -0.66
CA GLN A 223 7.56 0.76 0.78
C GLN A 223 9.04 0.75 1.15
N ALA A 224 9.88 0.04 0.37
CA ALA A 224 11.32 -0.01 0.57
C ALA A 224 11.96 1.38 0.42
N LEU A 225 11.57 2.15 -0.60
CA LEU A 225 12.04 3.54 -0.79
C LEU A 225 11.70 4.43 0.40
N ALA A 226 10.47 4.35 0.91
CA ALA A 226 10.07 5.09 2.10
C ALA A 226 10.82 4.62 3.36
N ASN A 227 11.01 3.31 3.53
CA ASN A 227 11.76 2.71 4.61
C ASN A 227 13.23 3.19 4.63
N TYR A 228 13.90 3.29 3.47
CA TYR A 228 15.29 3.76 3.40
C TYR A 228 15.49 5.21 3.86
N GLN A 229 14.42 6.00 3.95
CA GLN A 229 14.46 7.39 4.42
C GLN A 229 13.88 7.54 5.85
N THR A 230 13.39 6.45 6.46
CA THR A 230 12.68 6.48 7.73
C THR A 230 13.22 5.44 8.72
N PHE A 231 12.76 4.19 8.63
CA PHE A 231 13.03 3.13 9.61
C PHE A 231 14.31 2.34 9.32
N HIS A 232 14.87 2.46 8.10
CA HIS A 232 16.11 1.80 7.69
C HIS A 232 16.15 0.28 7.94
N HIS A 233 14.99 -0.39 7.93
CA HIS A 233 14.87 -1.81 8.23
C HIS A 233 15.28 -2.67 7.01
N HIS A 234 16.56 -2.64 6.64
CA HIS A 234 17.09 -3.34 5.47
C HIS A 234 16.88 -4.85 5.51
N ASP A 235 16.93 -5.47 6.69
CA ASP A 235 16.72 -6.91 6.86
C ASP A 235 15.30 -7.35 6.48
N LEU A 236 14.28 -6.51 6.68
CA LEU A 236 12.91 -6.81 6.27
C LEU A 236 12.76 -6.75 4.75
N VAL A 237 13.45 -5.80 4.09
CA VAL A 237 13.48 -5.75 2.62
C VAL A 237 14.19 -6.98 2.07
N LYS A 238 15.34 -7.34 2.67
CA LYS A 238 16.10 -8.55 2.34
C LYS A 238 15.23 -9.80 2.48
N ARG A 239 14.49 -9.95 3.59
CA ARG A 239 13.51 -11.03 3.78
C ARG A 239 12.52 -11.11 2.63
N CYS A 240 11.89 -10.00 2.28
CA CYS A 240 10.87 -9.94 1.23
C CYS A 240 11.44 -10.29 -0.16
N LEU A 241 12.65 -9.82 -0.48
CA LEU A 241 13.36 -10.20 -1.71
C LEU A 241 13.66 -11.71 -1.77
N TYR A 242 14.09 -12.32 -0.66
CA TYR A 242 14.28 -13.78 -0.61
C TYR A 242 12.98 -14.57 -0.68
N LEU A 243 11.86 -14.04 -0.16
CA LEU A 243 10.56 -14.67 -0.32
C LEU A 243 10.16 -14.74 -1.80
N PHE A 244 10.25 -13.62 -2.52
CA PHE A 244 9.96 -13.59 -3.96
C PHE A 244 10.95 -14.44 -4.78
N GLY A 245 12.25 -14.29 -4.53
CA GLY A 245 13.27 -15.07 -5.26
C GLY A 245 13.27 -16.56 -4.90
N GLY A 246 12.74 -16.90 -3.72
CA GLY A 246 12.65 -18.27 -3.22
C GLY A 246 11.47 -19.06 -3.76
N MET A 247 10.47 -18.39 -4.33
CA MET A 247 9.21 -19.00 -4.76
C MET A 247 8.73 -18.37 -6.07
N THR A 248 9.20 -18.90 -7.19
CA THR A 248 8.82 -18.44 -8.53
C THR A 248 7.71 -19.30 -9.13
N LEU A 249 7.05 -18.77 -10.15
CA LEU A 249 6.11 -19.51 -10.99
C LEU A 249 6.84 -20.61 -11.78
N ASP A 250 6.08 -21.48 -12.44
CA ASP A 250 6.63 -22.65 -13.17
C ASP A 250 7.61 -22.28 -14.29
N ASP A 251 7.50 -21.07 -14.84
CA ASP A 251 8.36 -20.57 -15.91
C ASP A 251 9.48 -19.64 -15.41
N GLY A 252 9.72 -19.60 -14.10
CA GLY A 252 10.77 -18.78 -13.49
C GLY A 252 10.36 -17.34 -13.18
N ALA A 253 9.16 -16.91 -13.58
CA ALA A 253 8.68 -15.57 -13.27
C ALA A 253 8.46 -15.38 -11.76
N VAL A 254 8.87 -14.24 -11.23
CA VAL A 254 8.50 -13.80 -9.88
C VAL A 254 7.00 -13.50 -9.87
N GLY A 255 6.26 -14.16 -8.97
CA GLY A 255 4.83 -13.96 -8.81
C GLY A 255 4.49 -12.58 -8.25
N ALA A 256 3.24 -12.13 -8.45
CA ALA A 256 2.83 -10.79 -8.06
C ALA A 256 2.79 -10.58 -6.54
N CYS A 257 2.43 -11.62 -5.79
CA CYS A 257 2.37 -11.60 -4.33
C CYS A 257 2.76 -12.94 -3.70
N VAL A 258 3.07 -12.86 -2.41
CA VAL A 258 3.47 -14.00 -1.57
C VAL A 258 2.63 -14.02 -0.30
N PHE A 259 2.09 -15.18 0.03
CA PHE A 259 1.50 -15.49 1.32
C PHE A 259 2.59 -15.96 2.27
N GLU A 260 2.63 -15.43 3.49
CA GLU A 260 3.56 -15.89 4.54
C GLU A 260 3.03 -17.13 5.28
N LYS A 261 1.71 -17.26 5.40
CA LYS A 261 1.05 -18.22 6.30
C LYS A 261 0.13 -19.18 5.54
N PRO A 262 0.00 -20.46 6.00
CA PRO A 262 0.67 -21.06 7.16
C PRO A 262 2.15 -21.40 6.92
N ASN A 263 2.58 -21.40 5.67
CA ASN A 263 3.99 -21.41 5.25
C ASN A 263 4.11 -20.49 4.03
N PRO A 264 5.31 -19.96 3.74
CA PRO A 264 5.55 -19.16 2.55
C PRO A 264 5.04 -19.86 1.27
N LEU A 265 4.25 -19.14 0.47
CA LEU A 265 3.70 -19.62 -0.79
C LEU A 265 3.51 -18.45 -1.76
N VAL A 266 3.98 -18.62 -3.00
CA VAL A 266 3.71 -17.67 -4.09
C VAL A 266 2.29 -17.87 -4.62
N ASP A 267 1.61 -16.76 -4.92
CA ASP A 267 0.32 -16.79 -5.59
C ASP A 267 0.44 -17.22 -7.05
N ASP A 268 -0.65 -17.69 -7.68
CA ASP A 268 -0.65 -18.01 -9.12
C ASP A 268 -0.87 -16.78 -10.02
N THR A 269 -1.04 -15.60 -9.41
CA THR A 269 -1.14 -14.32 -10.11
C THR A 269 0.20 -13.88 -10.71
N ARG A 270 0.20 -13.65 -12.03
CA ARG A 270 1.32 -13.07 -12.77
C ARG A 270 0.99 -11.68 -13.29
N LEU A 271 1.83 -10.71 -12.94
CA LEU A 271 1.82 -9.36 -13.50
C LEU A 271 3.25 -9.05 -13.96
N TYR A 272 3.42 -8.62 -15.20
CA TYR A 272 4.77 -8.49 -15.80
C TYR A 272 5.57 -7.31 -15.29
N ASP A 273 4.91 -6.18 -15.05
CA ASP A 273 5.54 -5.06 -14.37
C ASP A 273 6.02 -5.48 -12.98
N TYR A 274 5.23 -6.28 -12.26
CA TYR A 274 5.58 -6.74 -10.92
C TYR A 274 6.76 -7.72 -10.94
N SER A 275 6.78 -8.68 -11.88
CA SER A 275 7.95 -9.54 -12.06
C SER A 275 9.21 -8.72 -12.35
N LEU A 276 9.12 -7.71 -13.24
CA LEU A 276 10.23 -6.81 -13.55
C LEU A 276 10.66 -5.94 -12.36
N PHE A 277 9.71 -5.53 -11.50
CA PHE A 277 10.03 -4.74 -10.29
C PHE A 277 10.87 -5.49 -9.27
N PHE A 278 11.04 -6.82 -9.39
CA PHE A 278 12.08 -7.52 -8.64
C PHE A 278 13.49 -6.95 -8.93
N VAL A 279 13.77 -6.62 -10.19
CA VAL A 279 15.05 -6.03 -10.60
C VAL A 279 15.23 -4.63 -10.01
N ALA A 280 14.20 -3.80 -10.09
CA ALA A 280 14.24 -2.45 -9.54
C ALA A 280 14.38 -2.47 -8.02
N THR A 281 13.62 -3.33 -7.33
CA THR A 281 13.67 -3.47 -5.87
C THR A 281 15.02 -3.99 -5.40
N LEU A 282 15.63 -4.96 -6.11
CA LEU A 282 16.98 -5.45 -5.80
C LEU A 282 18.05 -4.37 -6.00
N PHE A 283 17.91 -3.56 -7.06
CA PHE A 283 18.80 -2.42 -7.31
C PHE A 283 18.71 -1.40 -6.17
N ASP A 284 17.51 -0.94 -5.82
CA ASP A 284 17.32 0.05 -4.76
C ASP A 284 17.77 -0.48 -3.39
N TYR A 285 17.53 -1.77 -3.13
CA TYR A 285 18.03 -2.45 -1.93
C TYR A 285 19.56 -2.49 -1.88
N TYR A 286 20.22 -2.86 -2.97
CA TYR A 286 21.67 -2.85 -3.00
C TYR A 286 22.21 -1.42 -2.82
N GLU A 287 21.60 -0.43 -3.45
CA GLU A 287 22.00 0.96 -3.30
C GLU A 287 21.87 1.47 -1.86
N ALA A 288 20.83 1.07 -1.14
CA ALA A 288 20.61 1.47 0.25
C ALA A 288 21.48 0.69 1.27
N SER A 289 21.65 -0.62 1.07
CA SER A 289 22.27 -1.51 2.06
C SER A 289 23.75 -1.82 1.79
N LYS A 290 24.16 -1.75 0.51
CA LYS A 290 25.43 -2.25 -0.02
C LYS A 290 25.70 -3.72 0.33
N ASP A 291 24.64 -4.52 0.54
CA ASP A 291 24.73 -5.96 0.80
C ASP A 291 25.05 -6.73 -0.49
N ARG A 292 26.36 -6.89 -0.73
CA ARG A 292 26.87 -7.60 -1.90
C ARG A 292 26.56 -9.11 -1.85
N GLU A 293 26.42 -9.70 -0.67
CA GLU A 293 26.11 -11.13 -0.54
C GLU A 293 24.72 -11.41 -1.08
N ALA A 294 23.72 -10.66 -0.61
CA ALA A 294 22.35 -10.75 -1.11
C ALA A 294 22.25 -10.45 -2.61
N LEU A 295 22.98 -9.43 -3.09
CA LEU A 295 23.03 -9.12 -4.53
C LEU A 295 23.55 -10.31 -5.35
N VAL A 296 24.66 -10.93 -4.95
CA VAL A 296 25.22 -12.10 -5.66
C VAL A 296 24.23 -13.26 -5.69
N GLU A 297 23.52 -13.51 -4.59
CA GLU A 297 22.57 -14.61 -4.50
C GLU A 297 21.29 -14.37 -5.31
N LEU A 298 20.77 -13.15 -5.33
CA LEU A 298 19.49 -12.81 -5.96
C LEU A 298 19.63 -12.34 -7.41
N TRP A 299 20.84 -11.99 -7.86
CA TRP A 299 21.08 -11.56 -9.24
C TRP A 299 20.58 -12.54 -10.31
N PRO A 300 20.78 -13.86 -10.21
CA PRO A 300 20.24 -14.80 -11.20
C PRO A 300 18.72 -14.68 -11.38
N VAL A 301 17.99 -14.46 -10.29
CA VAL A 301 16.53 -14.26 -10.34
C VAL A 301 16.19 -12.97 -11.08
N ALA A 302 16.89 -11.87 -10.78
CA ALA A 302 16.68 -10.59 -11.45
C ALA A 302 17.00 -10.64 -12.95
N LEU A 303 18.09 -11.31 -13.33
CA LEU A 303 18.45 -11.51 -14.73
C LEU A 303 17.40 -12.34 -15.48
N GLU A 304 16.85 -13.37 -14.84
CA GLU A 304 15.77 -14.18 -15.41
C GLU A 304 14.50 -13.34 -15.64
N GLN A 305 14.16 -12.41 -14.73
CA GLN A 305 13.02 -11.50 -14.95
C GLN A 305 13.23 -10.57 -16.15
N ILE A 306 14.46 -10.11 -16.38
CA ILE A 306 14.83 -9.36 -17.60
C ILE A 306 14.63 -10.22 -18.84
N GLN A 307 15.13 -11.45 -18.84
CA GLN A 307 15.03 -12.37 -19.97
C GLN A 307 13.58 -12.69 -20.32
N ILE A 308 12.77 -13.06 -19.32
CA ILE A 308 11.32 -13.28 -19.45
C ILE A 308 10.62 -12.01 -19.97
N GLY A 309 11.00 -10.83 -19.45
CA GLY A 309 10.46 -9.56 -19.89
C GLY A 309 10.72 -9.27 -21.38
N LEU A 310 11.91 -9.63 -21.87
CA LEU A 310 12.35 -9.45 -23.26
C LEU A 310 11.66 -10.41 -24.24
N GLU A 311 11.25 -11.61 -23.80
CA GLU A 311 10.49 -12.56 -24.64
C GLU A 311 9.15 -11.99 -25.12
N ARG A 312 8.65 -10.95 -24.43
CA ARG A 312 7.42 -10.25 -24.78
C ARG A 312 7.59 -9.26 -25.94
N LEU A 313 8.82 -8.95 -26.34
CA LEU A 313 9.07 -8.06 -27.47
C LEU A 313 8.72 -8.74 -28.81
N ASP A 314 8.07 -8.00 -29.71
CA ASP A 314 7.82 -8.39 -31.09
C ASP A 314 9.04 -8.13 -32.00
N GLU A 315 8.88 -8.35 -33.31
CA GLU A 315 9.93 -8.08 -34.30
C GLU A 315 10.37 -6.60 -34.37
N TYR A 316 9.50 -5.68 -33.96
CA TYR A 316 9.78 -4.24 -33.90
C TYR A 316 10.43 -3.83 -32.57
N GLY A 317 10.61 -4.76 -31.64
CA GLY A 317 11.14 -4.48 -30.31
C GLY A 317 10.13 -3.78 -29.39
N LEU A 318 8.83 -3.93 -29.66
CA LEU A 318 7.75 -3.46 -28.80
C LEU A 318 7.16 -4.61 -27.98
N VAL A 319 6.81 -4.33 -26.72
CA VAL A 319 6.02 -5.25 -25.90
C VAL A 319 4.70 -5.57 -26.61
N ARG A 320 4.40 -6.86 -26.79
CA ARG A 320 3.14 -7.33 -27.38
C ARG A 320 1.94 -7.02 -26.48
N ASP A 321 0.99 -6.29 -27.03
CA ASP A 321 -0.31 -5.95 -26.44
C ASP A 321 -1.36 -6.96 -26.91
N ASP A 322 -1.64 -7.98 -26.08
CA ASP A 322 -2.67 -8.99 -26.36
C ASP A 322 -3.25 -9.54 -25.04
N GLU A 323 -4.38 -10.24 -25.14
CA GLU A 323 -5.14 -10.76 -23.98
C GLU A 323 -4.42 -11.83 -23.16
N THR A 324 -3.28 -12.36 -23.62
CA THR A 324 -2.56 -13.45 -22.93
C THR A 324 -1.74 -12.98 -21.74
N TRP A 325 -1.77 -11.69 -21.45
CA TRP A 325 -0.88 -11.08 -20.49
C TRP A 325 -1.54 -9.89 -19.77
N TRP A 326 -1.11 -9.67 -18.53
CA TRP A 326 -1.56 -8.56 -17.70
C TRP A 326 -0.38 -7.75 -17.14
N CYS A 327 -0.40 -6.44 -17.42
CA CYS A 327 0.39 -5.42 -16.72
C CYS A 327 -0.54 -4.73 -15.73
N PHE A 328 -0.11 -4.43 -14.51
CA PHE A 328 -0.93 -3.65 -13.59
C PHE A 328 -0.97 -2.17 -13.99
N THR A 329 0.17 -1.47 -13.93
CA THR A 329 0.34 -0.02 -14.17
C THR A 329 -0.51 0.89 -13.26
N ASP A 330 -1.84 0.84 -13.37
CA ASP A 330 -2.81 1.60 -12.56
C ASP A 330 -4.21 0.94 -12.62
N TRP A 331 -5.08 1.27 -11.67
CA TRP A 331 -6.48 0.81 -11.60
C TRP A 331 -7.42 1.60 -12.55
N HIS A 332 -7.05 1.71 -13.82
CA HIS A 332 -7.88 2.37 -14.84
C HIS A 332 -8.36 1.37 -15.90
N PRO A 333 -9.67 1.09 -16.03
CA PRO A 333 -10.18 0.02 -16.89
C PRO A 333 -9.94 0.26 -18.39
N GLU A 334 -9.91 1.52 -18.83
CA GLU A 334 -9.71 1.88 -20.24
C GLU A 334 -8.24 2.10 -20.61
N LEU A 335 -7.30 1.94 -19.67
CA LEU A 335 -5.88 2.20 -19.92
C LEU A 335 -5.28 1.08 -20.78
N ASN A 336 -4.82 1.44 -21.98
CA ASN A 336 -3.92 0.60 -22.75
C ASN A 336 -2.51 0.67 -22.13
N LYS A 337 -1.89 -0.49 -21.92
CA LYS A 337 -0.68 -0.60 -21.08
C LYS A 337 0.60 -0.83 -21.88
N GLN A 338 0.55 -0.92 -23.20
CA GLN A 338 1.70 -1.24 -24.05
C GLN A 338 2.89 -0.29 -23.83
N ALA A 339 2.67 1.03 -23.92
CA ALA A 339 3.73 2.02 -23.80
C ALA A 339 4.30 2.06 -22.38
N SER A 340 3.44 2.05 -21.34
CA SER A 340 3.91 1.98 -19.95
C SER A 340 4.72 0.70 -19.68
N ALA A 341 4.32 -0.44 -20.21
CA ALA A 341 5.06 -1.70 -20.06
C ALA A 341 6.41 -1.72 -20.78
N GLN A 342 6.46 -1.21 -22.02
CA GLN A 342 7.72 -0.99 -22.75
C GLN A 342 8.70 -0.17 -21.91
N SER A 343 8.19 0.88 -21.27
CA SER A 343 8.97 1.76 -20.42
C SER A 343 9.38 1.12 -19.10
N ILE A 344 8.52 0.34 -18.45
CA ILE A 344 8.86 -0.42 -17.23
C ILE A 344 9.96 -1.43 -17.52
N LEU A 345 9.90 -2.12 -18.67
CA LEU A 345 10.99 -2.99 -19.12
C LEU A 345 12.30 -2.21 -19.27
N LEU A 346 12.28 -1.06 -19.96
CA LEU A 346 13.46 -0.21 -20.13
C LEU A 346 14.01 0.30 -18.80
N TYR A 347 13.12 0.73 -17.89
CA TYR A 347 13.44 1.17 -16.54
C TYR A 347 14.18 0.09 -15.74
N CYS A 348 13.71 -1.16 -15.84
CA CYS A 348 14.31 -2.31 -15.16
C CYS A 348 15.60 -2.79 -15.84
N LEU A 349 15.68 -2.75 -17.18
CA LEU A 349 16.92 -3.02 -17.92
C LEU A 349 18.05 -2.09 -17.48
N LYS A 350 17.79 -0.79 -17.35
CA LYS A 350 18.79 0.19 -16.91
C LYS A 350 19.30 -0.09 -15.49
N ARG A 351 18.43 -0.53 -14.59
CA ARG A 351 18.79 -0.95 -13.22
C ARG A 351 19.55 -2.27 -13.20
N GLY A 352 19.11 -3.24 -14.00
CA GLY A 352 19.84 -4.49 -14.24
C GLY A 352 21.25 -4.27 -14.78
N LEU A 353 21.44 -3.30 -15.68
CA LEU A 353 22.77 -2.92 -16.16
C LEU A 353 23.67 -2.40 -15.03
N GLY A 354 23.11 -1.61 -14.12
CA GLY A 354 23.81 -1.15 -12.92
C GLY A 354 24.28 -2.31 -12.04
N LEU A 355 23.38 -3.25 -11.75
CA LEU A 355 23.68 -4.46 -10.98
C LEU A 355 24.74 -5.35 -11.65
N ALA A 356 24.62 -5.57 -12.97
CA ALA A 356 25.57 -6.38 -13.72
C ALA A 356 26.98 -5.77 -13.69
N LYS A 357 27.09 -4.43 -13.80
CA LYS A 357 28.37 -3.72 -13.71
C LYS A 357 28.99 -3.84 -12.32
N GLU A 358 28.19 -3.67 -11.26
CA GLU A 358 28.64 -3.82 -9.87
C GLU A 358 29.15 -5.24 -9.58
N LEU A 359 28.55 -6.25 -10.20
CA LEU A 359 28.96 -7.64 -10.09
C LEU A 359 30.10 -8.04 -11.03
N GLU A 360 30.61 -7.10 -11.83
CA GLU A 360 31.65 -7.33 -12.86
C GLU A 360 31.24 -8.44 -13.87
N LYS A 361 29.96 -8.43 -14.26
CA LYS A 361 29.36 -9.38 -15.20
C LYS A 361 29.36 -8.83 -16.63
N ASP A 362 30.54 -8.68 -17.22
CA ASP A 362 30.73 -7.98 -18.50
C ASP A 362 29.85 -8.49 -19.66
N GLN A 363 29.64 -9.80 -19.77
CA GLN A 363 28.81 -10.39 -20.82
C GLN A 363 27.32 -10.05 -20.65
N GLU A 364 26.81 -10.17 -19.41
CA GLU A 364 25.43 -9.84 -19.07
C GLU A 364 25.20 -8.33 -19.18
N ALA A 365 26.16 -7.50 -18.76
CA ALA A 365 26.11 -6.05 -18.93
C ALA A 365 26.07 -5.64 -20.41
N THR A 366 26.88 -6.28 -21.27
CA THR A 366 26.86 -6.02 -22.72
C THR A 366 25.51 -6.40 -23.32
N PHE A 367 25.00 -7.59 -23.01
CA PHE A 367 23.68 -8.05 -23.46
C PHE A 367 22.56 -7.07 -23.05
N ILE A 368 22.53 -6.67 -21.78
CA ILE A 368 21.52 -5.72 -21.27
C ILE A 368 21.65 -4.36 -21.98
N SER A 369 22.87 -3.87 -22.21
CA SER A 369 23.12 -2.61 -22.94
C SER A 369 22.55 -2.65 -24.35
N GLU A 370 22.77 -3.74 -25.10
CA GLU A 370 22.21 -3.92 -26.44
C GLU A 370 20.66 -3.92 -26.44
N GLN A 371 20.05 -4.52 -25.41
CA GLN A 371 18.59 -4.49 -25.27
C GLN A 371 18.06 -3.10 -24.89
N ILE A 372 18.78 -2.34 -24.06
CA ILE A 372 18.45 -0.93 -23.76
C ILE A 372 18.41 -0.11 -25.06
N ASP A 373 19.42 -0.24 -25.91
CA ASP A 373 19.50 0.49 -27.17
C ASP A 373 18.35 0.11 -28.11
N ARG A 374 18.06 -1.19 -28.23
CA ARG A 374 16.93 -1.71 -29.02
C ARG A 374 15.60 -1.17 -28.52
N VAL A 375 15.28 -1.35 -27.24
CA VAL A 375 13.99 -0.98 -26.64
C VAL A 375 13.77 0.54 -26.67
N THR A 376 14.82 1.33 -26.44
CA THR A 376 14.78 2.81 -26.54
C THR A 376 14.50 3.25 -27.97
N SER A 377 15.22 2.70 -28.95
CA SER A 377 15.04 3.03 -30.36
C SER A 377 13.64 2.68 -30.85
N SER A 378 13.12 1.51 -30.45
CA SER A 378 11.77 1.07 -30.78
C SER A 378 10.69 1.99 -30.20
N ALA A 379 10.85 2.44 -28.95
CA ALA A 379 9.91 3.38 -28.34
C ALA A 379 9.87 4.72 -29.09
N LEU A 380 11.02 5.29 -29.43
CA LEU A 380 11.11 6.53 -30.21
C LEU A 380 10.54 6.38 -31.62
N GLN A 381 10.81 5.26 -32.29
CA GLN A 381 10.38 5.06 -33.68
C GLN A 381 8.88 4.78 -33.81
N HIS A 382 8.31 4.05 -32.87
CA HIS A 382 6.97 3.47 -33.03
C HIS A 382 5.92 4.02 -32.07
N LEU A 383 6.32 4.52 -30.91
CA LEU A 383 5.39 5.04 -29.90
C LEU A 383 5.33 6.56 -29.91
N TRP A 384 6.36 7.27 -30.36
CA TRP A 384 6.32 8.74 -30.47
C TRP A 384 5.38 9.19 -31.61
N ASP A 385 4.47 10.12 -31.31
CA ASP A 385 3.62 10.78 -32.29
C ASP A 385 3.92 12.29 -32.36
N GLU A 386 4.66 12.69 -33.39
CA GLU A 386 5.03 14.09 -33.68
C GLU A 386 3.83 15.04 -33.72
N LYS A 387 2.63 14.56 -34.10
CA LYS A 387 1.45 15.43 -34.22
C LYS A 387 0.89 15.85 -32.89
N THR A 388 0.88 14.92 -31.93
CA THR A 388 0.36 15.17 -30.58
C THR A 388 1.46 15.61 -29.63
N GLY A 389 2.73 15.35 -29.95
CA GLY A 389 3.85 15.55 -29.05
C GLY A 389 3.78 14.60 -27.84
N PHE A 390 3.14 13.45 -27.99
CA PHE A 390 3.01 12.45 -26.95
C PHE A 390 3.41 11.08 -27.46
N PHE A 391 3.67 10.18 -26.53
CA PHE A 391 3.78 8.77 -26.84
C PHE A 391 2.42 8.11 -26.78
N VAL A 392 2.14 7.32 -27.80
CA VAL A 392 0.88 6.59 -27.99
C VAL A 392 1.04 5.14 -27.56
N SER A 393 -0.07 4.52 -27.15
CA SER A 393 -0.12 3.15 -26.69
C SER A 393 -1.19 2.34 -27.43
N GLY A 394 -0.83 1.12 -27.84
CA GLY A 394 -1.74 0.17 -28.47
C GLY A 394 -2.14 0.56 -29.90
N VAL A 395 -2.93 -0.31 -30.51
CA VAL A 395 -3.35 -0.17 -31.92
C VAL A 395 -4.21 1.07 -32.19
N THR A 396 -4.91 1.56 -31.17
CA THR A 396 -5.76 2.77 -31.22
C THR A 396 -4.96 4.06 -31.03
N LYS A 397 -3.66 3.96 -30.75
CA LYS A 397 -2.78 5.09 -30.45
C LYS A 397 -3.28 5.96 -29.29
N GLN A 398 -3.72 5.31 -28.21
CA GLN A 398 -4.22 5.99 -27.02
C GLN A 398 -3.10 6.81 -26.35
N VAL A 399 -3.41 8.03 -25.93
CA VAL A 399 -2.52 8.85 -25.08
C VAL A 399 -3.04 8.80 -23.65
N SER A 400 -2.16 8.51 -22.70
CA SER A 400 -2.49 8.43 -21.27
C SER A 400 -1.38 9.03 -20.41
N TRP A 401 -1.73 9.45 -19.19
CA TRP A 401 -0.78 9.91 -18.18
C TRP A 401 0.27 8.84 -17.87
N ALA A 402 -0.18 7.61 -17.65
CA ALA A 402 0.70 6.50 -17.30
C ALA A 402 1.80 6.25 -18.34
N SER A 403 1.46 6.33 -19.65
CA SER A 403 2.45 6.18 -20.72
C SER A 403 3.52 7.27 -20.67
N GLN A 404 3.14 8.54 -20.47
CA GLN A 404 4.11 9.65 -20.49
C GLN A 404 5.02 9.62 -19.25
N VAL A 405 4.42 9.35 -18.08
CA VAL A 405 5.16 9.27 -16.81
C VAL A 405 6.19 8.15 -16.85
N TRP A 406 5.79 6.94 -17.27
CA TRP A 406 6.74 5.83 -17.34
C TRP A 406 7.82 6.03 -18.40
N ILE A 407 7.50 6.69 -19.52
CA ILE A 407 8.51 7.04 -20.53
C ILE A 407 9.55 8.01 -19.97
N ALA A 408 9.12 9.00 -19.19
CA ALA A 408 10.02 9.92 -18.54
C ALA A 408 10.96 9.17 -17.58
N LEU A 409 10.41 8.34 -16.69
CA LEU A 409 11.18 7.53 -15.74
C LEU A 409 12.12 6.52 -16.43
N ALA A 410 11.70 5.97 -17.56
CA ALA A 410 12.51 5.05 -18.35
C ALA A 410 13.68 5.77 -19.04
N GLY A 411 13.69 7.11 -19.09
CA GLY A 411 14.72 7.91 -19.75
C GLY A 411 14.83 7.60 -21.23
N VAL A 412 13.70 7.51 -21.93
CA VAL A 412 13.66 7.39 -23.39
C VAL A 412 14.13 8.69 -24.05
N LEU A 413 13.71 9.82 -23.49
CA LEU A 413 14.18 11.15 -23.82
C LEU A 413 15.25 11.61 -22.82
N ASN A 414 15.96 12.69 -23.14
CA ASN A 414 16.86 13.33 -22.19
C ASN A 414 16.08 14.12 -21.11
N GLU A 415 16.76 14.58 -20.05
CA GLU A 415 16.14 15.27 -18.91
C GLU A 415 15.32 16.51 -19.32
N GLU A 416 15.83 17.33 -20.24
CA GLU A 416 15.16 18.56 -20.70
C GLU A 416 13.88 18.21 -21.48
N GLU A 417 13.98 17.28 -22.42
CA GLU A 417 12.87 16.78 -23.24
C GLU A 417 11.80 16.09 -22.37
N ASN A 418 12.21 15.28 -21.39
CA ASN A 418 11.32 14.64 -20.43
C ASN A 418 10.52 15.66 -19.65
N GLY A 419 11.16 16.72 -19.19
CA GLY A 419 10.42 17.73 -18.47
C GLY A 419 9.55 18.61 -19.36
N GLN A 420 9.91 18.84 -20.63
CA GLN A 420 8.99 19.44 -21.60
C GLN A 420 7.76 18.53 -21.84
N LEU A 421 7.95 17.21 -21.84
CA LEU A 421 6.86 16.24 -21.90
C LEU A 421 5.97 16.33 -20.65
N MET A 422 6.56 16.47 -19.45
CA MET A 422 5.80 16.68 -18.22
C MET A 422 5.03 18.01 -18.23
N ASP A 423 5.66 19.11 -18.65
CA ASP A 423 5.02 20.42 -18.77
C ASP A 423 3.80 20.33 -19.72
N ARG A 424 3.97 19.69 -20.88
CA ARG A 424 2.89 19.44 -21.85
C ARG A 424 1.75 18.60 -21.26
N LEU A 425 2.05 17.62 -20.41
CA LEU A 425 1.05 16.76 -19.77
C LEU A 425 0.07 17.58 -18.91
N PHE A 426 0.55 18.65 -18.26
CA PHE A 426 -0.32 19.56 -17.51
C PHE A 426 -1.01 20.61 -18.38
N GLU A 427 -0.37 21.06 -19.47
CA GLU A 427 -0.97 22.02 -20.42
C GLU A 427 -2.08 21.39 -21.27
N SER A 428 -1.95 20.10 -21.59
CA SER A 428 -2.86 19.35 -22.46
C SER A 428 -3.09 17.95 -21.89
N PRO A 429 -3.83 17.84 -20.77
CA PRO A 429 -4.02 16.57 -20.07
C PRO A 429 -4.76 15.55 -20.93
N PRO A 430 -4.19 14.34 -21.13
CA PRO A 430 -4.90 13.24 -21.77
C PRO A 430 -6.16 12.84 -21.00
N GLU A 431 -7.14 12.30 -21.72
CA GLU A 431 -8.42 11.83 -21.16
C GLU A 431 -8.22 10.68 -20.16
N ILE A 432 -7.29 9.76 -20.44
CA ILE A 432 -6.96 8.65 -19.55
C ILE A 432 -6.04 9.13 -18.43
N GLY A 433 -6.67 9.48 -17.31
CA GLY A 433 -6.03 9.96 -16.08
C GLY A 433 -5.42 8.87 -15.21
N MET A 434 -5.00 9.26 -14.02
CA MET A 434 -4.46 8.37 -12.98
C MET A 434 -5.47 8.21 -11.84
N THR A 435 -5.54 7.01 -11.27
CA THR A 435 -6.58 6.63 -10.29
C THR A 435 -6.01 6.41 -8.88
N THR A 436 -4.76 5.93 -8.79
CA THR A 436 -4.18 5.49 -7.52
C THR A 436 -3.03 6.39 -7.05
N PRO A 437 -2.81 6.52 -5.74
CA PRO A 437 -1.59 7.12 -5.21
C PRO A 437 -0.32 6.40 -5.69
N TYR A 438 -0.42 5.10 -6.01
CA TYR A 438 0.64 4.33 -6.65
C TYR A 438 1.09 4.97 -7.98
N MET A 439 0.17 5.31 -8.88
CA MET A 439 0.57 5.98 -10.14
C MET A 439 1.02 7.43 -9.89
N TYR A 440 0.42 8.13 -8.92
CA TYR A 440 0.88 9.47 -8.53
C TYR A 440 2.32 9.47 -7.99
N HIS A 441 2.77 8.44 -7.26
CA HIS A 441 4.18 8.31 -6.86
C HIS A 441 5.11 8.45 -8.06
N HIS A 442 4.82 7.74 -9.14
CA HIS A 442 5.64 7.75 -10.36
C HIS A 442 5.59 9.11 -11.06
N LEU A 443 4.44 9.82 -11.04
CA LEU A 443 4.37 11.20 -11.52
C LEU A 443 5.29 12.12 -10.71
N ILE A 444 5.26 12.02 -9.39
CA ILE A 444 6.10 12.83 -8.50
C ILE A 444 7.59 12.53 -8.76
N GLU A 445 7.96 11.25 -8.89
CA GLU A 445 9.33 10.84 -9.23
C GLU A 445 9.75 11.45 -10.58
N ALA A 446 8.93 11.33 -11.62
CA ALA A 446 9.22 11.88 -12.94
C ALA A 446 9.39 13.41 -12.93
N LEU A 447 8.59 14.11 -12.12
CA LEU A 447 8.73 15.56 -11.96
C LEU A 447 10.03 15.94 -11.26
N PHE A 448 10.44 15.23 -10.20
CA PHE A 448 11.73 15.48 -9.57
C PHE A 448 12.90 15.14 -10.49
N GLU A 449 12.88 13.97 -11.15
CA GLU A 449 13.96 13.52 -12.04
C GLU A 449 14.08 14.36 -13.31
N SER A 450 13.03 15.08 -13.71
CA SER A 450 13.07 16.05 -14.81
C SER A 450 13.32 17.49 -14.34
N GLY A 451 13.66 17.74 -13.07
CA GLY A 451 13.98 19.08 -12.57
C GLY A 451 12.76 19.98 -12.28
N ARG A 452 11.54 19.43 -12.31
CA ARG A 452 10.27 20.15 -12.05
C ARG A 452 9.89 20.05 -10.56
N SER A 453 10.84 20.36 -9.69
CA SER A 453 10.70 20.19 -8.24
C SER A 453 9.53 21.00 -7.65
N GLU A 454 9.33 22.24 -8.10
CA GLU A 454 8.21 23.06 -7.63
C GLU A 454 6.85 22.44 -7.99
N LYS A 455 6.74 21.91 -9.22
CA LYS A 455 5.53 21.22 -9.68
C LYS A 455 5.32 19.91 -8.92
N ALA A 456 6.38 19.15 -8.63
CA ALA A 456 6.30 17.94 -7.81
C ALA A 456 5.70 18.25 -6.43
N LEU A 457 6.19 19.31 -5.76
CA LEU A 457 5.67 19.74 -4.47
C LEU A 457 4.25 20.30 -4.54
N GLU A 458 3.87 20.95 -5.64
CA GLU A 458 2.50 21.37 -5.90
C GLU A 458 1.56 20.15 -5.96
N GLN A 459 1.96 19.10 -6.70
CA GLN A 459 1.16 17.89 -6.85
C GLN A 459 1.09 17.05 -5.55
N ILE A 460 2.18 16.99 -4.77
CA ILE A 460 2.14 16.36 -3.43
C ILE A 460 1.04 17.02 -2.57
N ARG A 461 0.99 18.36 -2.55
CA ARG A 461 -0.03 19.11 -1.81
C ARG A 461 -1.43 18.93 -2.39
N ALA A 462 -1.56 18.97 -3.71
CA ALA A 462 -2.85 18.90 -4.39
C ALA A 462 -3.51 17.52 -4.26
N TYR A 463 -2.73 16.46 -4.04
CA TYR A 463 -3.25 15.10 -3.95
C TYR A 463 -3.25 14.59 -2.51
N TRP A 464 -2.08 14.47 -1.86
CA TRP A 464 -2.00 13.99 -0.48
C TRP A 464 -2.50 15.01 0.52
N GLY A 465 -2.30 16.30 0.27
CA GLY A 465 -2.85 17.35 1.12
C GLY A 465 -4.39 17.37 1.17
N GLU A 466 -5.07 16.90 0.11
CA GLU A 466 -6.53 16.73 0.14
C GLU A 466 -6.95 15.53 1.00
N MET A 467 -6.21 14.41 0.98
CA MET A 467 -6.43 13.32 1.95
C MET A 467 -6.24 13.80 3.39
N VAL A 468 -5.24 14.66 3.66
CA VAL A 468 -5.07 15.27 4.99
C VAL A 468 -6.28 16.12 5.38
N LYS A 469 -6.81 16.94 4.45
CA LYS A 469 -8.03 17.73 4.69
C LYS A 469 -9.27 16.89 4.90
N ASP A 470 -9.35 15.74 4.23
CA ASP A 470 -10.42 14.76 4.38
C ASP A 470 -10.28 13.91 5.66
N GLY A 471 -9.23 14.14 6.48
CA GLY A 471 -9.08 13.56 7.80
C GLY A 471 -8.32 12.23 7.84
N ALA A 472 -7.44 11.98 6.87
CA ALA A 472 -6.60 10.78 6.83
C ALA A 472 -5.63 10.69 8.02
N ASP A 473 -5.69 9.60 8.80
CA ASP A 473 -4.63 9.23 9.76
C ASP A 473 -3.52 8.41 9.09
N CYS A 474 -3.88 7.66 8.05
CA CYS A 474 -3.01 6.94 7.12
C CYS A 474 -3.45 7.25 5.69
N PHE A 475 -2.55 7.14 4.72
CA PHE A 475 -2.89 7.31 3.30
C PHE A 475 -3.54 6.07 2.72
N TRP A 476 -4.48 6.32 1.80
CA TRP A 476 -5.47 5.35 1.36
C TRP A 476 -5.02 4.61 0.11
N GLU A 477 -5.55 3.41 -0.11
CA GLU A 477 -5.30 2.61 -1.31
C GLU A 477 -5.82 3.30 -2.58
N ILE A 478 -7.04 3.83 -2.50
CA ILE A 478 -7.77 4.47 -3.59
C ILE A 478 -8.18 5.86 -3.14
N TYR A 479 -7.84 6.88 -3.93
CA TYR A 479 -8.29 8.24 -3.67
C TYR A 479 -8.53 8.99 -4.98
N ASN A 480 -9.79 9.40 -5.18
CA ASN A 480 -10.18 10.31 -6.23
C ASN A 480 -10.82 11.55 -5.58
N PRO A 481 -10.19 12.74 -5.65
CA PRO A 481 -10.76 13.98 -5.10
C PRO A 481 -12.18 14.30 -5.63
N ASN A 482 -12.51 13.84 -6.83
CA ASN A 482 -13.81 14.07 -7.47
C ASN A 482 -14.85 12.98 -7.15
N ASP A 483 -14.42 11.83 -6.65
CA ASP A 483 -15.29 10.73 -6.22
C ASP A 483 -14.71 10.05 -4.97
N LYS A 484 -15.09 10.60 -3.81
CA LYS A 484 -14.64 10.14 -2.49
C LYS A 484 -15.15 8.74 -2.11
N LYS A 485 -16.07 8.16 -2.90
CA LYS A 485 -16.61 6.81 -2.70
C LYS A 485 -16.09 5.80 -3.74
N LEU A 486 -15.16 6.21 -4.62
CA LEU A 486 -14.62 5.35 -5.64
C LEU A 486 -14.06 4.05 -5.03
N SER A 487 -14.46 2.92 -5.61
CA SER A 487 -13.92 1.60 -5.27
C SER A 487 -13.87 0.72 -6.51
N PRO A 488 -12.70 0.16 -6.86
CA PRO A 488 -12.62 -0.86 -7.90
C PRO A 488 -13.22 -2.21 -7.44
N TYR A 489 -13.62 -2.32 -6.17
CA TYR A 489 -14.11 -3.55 -5.55
C TYR A 489 -15.64 -3.64 -5.47
N GLY A 490 -16.34 -2.55 -5.80
CA GLY A 490 -17.80 -2.43 -5.72
C GLY A 490 -18.29 -1.65 -4.48
N SER A 491 -17.45 -1.46 -3.46
CA SER A 491 -17.83 -0.73 -2.24
C SER A 491 -16.62 -0.12 -1.55
N ASN A 492 -16.71 1.16 -1.15
CA ASN A 492 -15.65 1.84 -0.40
C ASN A 492 -15.41 1.21 0.98
N LEU A 493 -16.37 0.49 1.57
CA LEU A 493 -16.21 -0.19 2.86
C LEU A 493 -15.05 -1.20 2.87
N ILE A 494 -14.69 -1.76 1.70
CA ILE A 494 -13.63 -2.77 1.59
C ILE A 494 -12.29 -2.21 1.06
N ASN A 495 -12.26 -0.93 0.65
CA ASN A 495 -11.00 -0.26 0.34
C ASN A 495 -10.11 -0.24 1.60
N SER A 496 -8.79 -0.29 1.43
CA SER A 496 -7.87 -0.09 2.55
C SER A 496 -7.63 1.42 2.79
N TYR A 497 -7.82 1.88 4.02
CA TYR A 497 -7.52 3.25 4.44
C TYR A 497 -6.16 3.38 5.16
N CYS A 498 -5.35 2.33 5.09
CA CYS A 498 -3.93 2.37 5.39
C CYS A 498 -3.22 1.49 4.36
N HIS A 499 -2.66 2.09 3.31
CA HIS A 499 -2.03 1.35 2.22
C HIS A 499 -0.67 1.94 1.87
N ALA A 500 0.39 1.16 2.05
CA ALA A 500 1.74 1.73 2.09
C ALA A 500 2.33 2.08 0.73
N TRP A 501 1.74 1.66 -0.40
CA TRP A 501 2.08 2.26 -1.70
C TRP A 501 1.82 3.79 -1.76
N SER A 502 1.00 4.32 -0.83
CA SER A 502 0.58 5.72 -0.78
C SER A 502 1.45 6.53 0.18
N CYS A 503 2.39 5.91 0.88
CA CYS A 503 3.20 6.57 1.90
C CYS A 503 4.43 7.32 1.34
N THR A 504 4.68 7.24 0.03
CA THR A 504 5.89 7.76 -0.61
C THR A 504 6.15 9.28 -0.54
N PRO A 505 5.22 10.18 -0.16
CA PRO A 505 5.60 11.56 0.15
C PRO A 505 6.73 11.70 1.16
N THR A 506 6.82 10.81 2.17
CA THR A 506 7.95 10.81 3.12
C THR A 506 9.29 10.60 2.42
N TYR A 507 9.35 9.69 1.45
CA TYR A 507 10.54 9.46 0.63
C TYR A 507 10.93 10.73 -0.14
N PHE A 508 9.96 11.37 -0.82
CA PHE A 508 10.25 12.57 -1.62
C PHE A 508 10.66 13.77 -0.77
N ILE A 509 9.93 14.04 0.32
CA ILE A 509 10.23 15.14 1.24
C ILE A 509 11.65 14.96 1.80
N ARG A 510 11.99 13.76 2.23
CA ARG A 510 13.28 13.47 2.88
C ARG A 510 14.44 13.41 1.90
N LYS A 511 14.23 12.92 0.69
CA LYS A 511 15.27 12.80 -0.34
C LYS A 511 15.58 14.13 -1.03
N TYR A 512 14.57 14.98 -1.28
CA TYR A 512 14.73 16.16 -2.13
C TYR A 512 14.69 17.50 -1.37
N LEU A 513 14.23 17.53 -0.11
CA LEU A 513 14.14 18.78 0.68
C LEU A 513 15.06 18.84 1.89
N LEU A 514 15.77 17.75 2.20
CA LEU A 514 16.84 17.69 3.20
C LEU A 514 18.20 17.73 2.50
#